data_AF-A0AAV1DF70-F1
#
_entry.id   AF-A0AAV1DF70-F1
#
_cell.length_a   1.000
_cell.length_b   1.000
_cell.length_c   1.000
_cell.angle_alpha   90.00
_cell.angle_beta   90.00
_cell.angle_gamma   90.00
#
_symmetry.space_group_name_H-M   'P 1'
#
loop_
_entity.id
_entity.type
_entity.pdbx_description
1 polymer ?
#
loop_
_entity_poly.entity_id
_entity_poly.type
_entity_poly.pdbx_seq_one_letter_code
_entity_poly.pdbx_strand_id
1 'polypeptide(L)'
;MAIAAAVILPLGLLFILSGLIVNFLQALIFILVRPFSKNLFQRINKHVAELLWLELVWLFDWWAHIKVELYTDQETLNLLGKEHALLICNHRSDIDWLVGWVLAQRFGCLGSTLALMKKSAVYLPVLGWSMWFNGYVFLERSWKKDEDTLKSGFQGLNDFPQPFWLAVFVEGTRFTQAKLADAQQYAVSQGLPVPRNVLIPRTKGFVYSVNQLRSFVPAIYDITVAIPKHETQPTLLRMFRGRSSVVHVHIERHLMNELPETCSGISQWCKDTFVSKDALLERHLAKDTFGSKQCHEIGRPVRSLLVVICWSAFLMFGAVKFFEWCTFSWGEVAFCTVFLVLVLLFMQILVVFSQSERSNPVVKEPPRSSLEEKFINIRGEDA
;
A
#
# COMPACT_ATOMS: atom_id res chain seq x y z
N MET A 1 -6.07 -3.20 27.94
CA MET A 1 -7.29 -2.88 27.17
C MET A 1 -7.67 -1.40 27.32
N ALA A 2 -7.88 -0.88 28.55
CA ALA A 2 -8.26 0.52 28.78
C ALA A 2 -7.32 1.57 28.17
N ILE A 3 -5.99 1.43 28.36
CA ILE A 3 -5.00 2.38 27.80
C ILE A 3 -5.02 2.42 26.27
N ALA A 4 -5.29 1.27 25.62
CA ALA A 4 -5.39 1.22 24.16
C ALA A 4 -6.66 1.91 23.67
N ALA A 5 -7.79 1.73 24.35
CA ALA A 5 -9.04 2.41 24.02
C ALA A 5 -8.92 3.94 24.17
N ALA A 6 -8.22 4.42 25.21
CA ALA A 6 -8.03 5.86 25.45
C ALA A 6 -7.27 6.59 24.34
N VAL A 7 -6.41 5.89 23.59
CA VAL A 7 -5.69 6.45 22.44
C VAL A 7 -6.39 6.18 21.12
N ILE A 8 -6.88 4.94 20.93
CA ILE A 8 -7.52 4.53 19.67
C ILE A 8 -8.82 5.32 19.44
N LEU A 9 -9.56 5.66 20.49
CA LEU A 9 -10.83 6.35 20.35
C LEU A 9 -10.67 7.79 19.82
N PRO A 10 -9.86 8.69 20.40
CA PRO A 10 -9.63 10.02 19.84
C PRO A 10 -9.07 9.99 18.42
N LEU A 11 -8.10 9.10 18.15
CA LEU A 11 -7.51 8.95 16.81
C LEU A 11 -8.53 8.40 15.80
N GLY A 12 -9.38 7.46 16.23
CA GLY A 12 -10.45 6.92 15.41
C GLY A 12 -11.54 7.94 15.11
N LEU A 13 -11.90 8.78 16.09
CA LEU A 13 -12.84 9.89 15.90
C LEU A 13 -12.30 10.90 14.89
N LEU A 14 -11.04 11.31 15.05
CA LEU A 14 -10.36 12.19 14.10
C LEU A 14 -10.46 11.61 12.69
N PHE A 15 -9.94 10.39 12.51
CA PHE A 15 -9.84 9.71 11.21
C PHE A 15 -11.19 9.45 10.54
N ILE A 16 -12.21 9.02 11.29
CA ILE A 16 -13.53 8.72 10.73
C ILE A 16 -14.25 10.01 10.36
N LEU A 17 -14.27 11.02 11.24
CA LEU A 17 -15.01 12.25 10.98
C LEU A 17 -14.37 13.06 9.85
N SER A 18 -13.05 13.26 9.87
CA SER A 18 -12.33 13.89 8.76
C SER A 18 -12.48 13.08 7.48
N GLY A 19 -12.36 11.76 7.56
CA GLY A 19 -12.48 10.85 6.43
C GLY A 19 -13.86 10.86 5.77
N LEU A 20 -14.93 10.96 6.53
CA LEU A 20 -16.29 11.12 6.00
C LEU A 20 -16.46 12.47 5.30
N ILE A 21 -15.89 13.55 5.85
CA ILE A 21 -15.86 14.87 5.18
C ILE A 21 -15.07 14.78 3.87
N VAL A 22 -13.88 14.16 3.88
CA VAL A 22 -13.06 13.94 2.70
C VAL A 22 -13.85 13.15 1.65
N ASN A 23 -14.47 12.03 2.00
CA ASN A 23 -15.27 11.24 1.06
C ASN A 23 -16.46 12.02 0.51
N PHE A 24 -17.14 12.83 1.33
CA PHE A 24 -18.20 13.70 0.86
C PHE A 24 -17.68 14.69 -0.19
N LEU A 25 -16.53 15.33 0.07
CA LEU A 25 -15.88 16.21 -0.90
C LEU A 25 -15.49 15.45 -2.18
N GLN A 26 -14.93 14.24 -2.06
CA GLN A 26 -14.60 13.38 -3.20
C GLN A 26 -15.84 13.05 -4.05
N ALA A 27 -16.96 12.69 -3.41
CA ALA A 27 -18.21 12.42 -4.09
C ALA A 27 -18.75 13.67 -4.80
N LEU A 28 -18.67 14.84 -4.14
CA LEU A 28 -19.08 16.11 -4.72
C LEU A 28 -18.26 16.45 -5.97
N ILE A 29 -16.92 16.40 -5.90
CA ILE A 29 -16.08 16.68 -7.07
C ILE A 29 -16.22 15.59 -8.15
N PHE A 30 -16.51 14.34 -7.77
CA PHE A 30 -16.79 13.27 -8.73
C PHE A 30 -18.05 13.56 -9.53
N ILE A 31 -19.11 14.08 -8.90
CA ILE A 31 -20.35 14.43 -9.59
C ILE A 31 -20.19 15.75 -10.38
N LEU A 32 -19.54 16.75 -9.80
CA LEU A 32 -19.50 18.10 -10.37
C LEU A 32 -18.36 18.33 -11.38
N VAL A 33 -17.23 17.65 -11.25
CA VAL A 33 -16.03 17.94 -12.07
C VAL A 33 -15.75 16.81 -13.07
N ARG A 34 -15.85 15.56 -12.64
CA ARG A 34 -15.47 14.40 -13.47
C ARG A 34 -16.22 14.31 -14.81
N PRO A 35 -17.53 14.62 -14.92
CA PRO A 35 -18.24 14.59 -16.22
C PRO A 35 -17.68 15.57 -17.25
N PHE A 36 -17.07 16.68 -16.80
CA PHE A 36 -16.49 17.69 -17.68
C PHE A 36 -15.01 17.44 -17.95
N SER A 37 -14.26 16.95 -16.96
CA SER A 37 -12.85 16.61 -17.13
C SER A 37 -12.37 15.58 -16.11
N LYS A 38 -12.03 14.39 -16.59
CA LYS A 38 -11.38 13.32 -15.81
C LYS A 38 -10.05 13.79 -15.21
N ASN A 39 -9.22 14.48 -16.00
CA ASN A 39 -7.90 14.93 -15.57
C ASN A 39 -7.99 16.01 -14.50
N LEU A 40 -8.93 16.96 -14.63
CA LEU A 40 -9.15 17.96 -13.59
C LEU A 40 -9.66 17.31 -12.29
N PHE A 41 -10.60 16.37 -12.39
CA PHE A 41 -11.04 15.59 -11.24
C PHE A 41 -9.86 14.89 -10.56
N GLN A 42 -9.00 14.17 -11.31
CA GLN A 42 -7.85 13.47 -10.73
C GLN A 42 -6.86 14.42 -10.05
N ARG A 43 -6.56 15.59 -10.65
CA ARG A 43 -5.69 16.61 -10.04
C ARG A 43 -6.24 17.13 -8.72
N ILE A 44 -7.54 17.45 -8.66
CA ILE A 44 -8.19 17.95 -7.43
C ILE A 44 -8.30 16.82 -6.39
N ASN A 45 -8.78 15.65 -6.82
CA ASN A 45 -8.99 14.50 -5.94
C ASN A 45 -7.69 14.03 -5.28
N LYS A 46 -6.54 14.15 -5.97
CA LYS A 46 -5.21 13.94 -5.36
C LYS A 46 -5.05 14.72 -4.06
N HIS A 47 -5.29 16.03 -4.10
CA HIS A 47 -5.10 16.90 -2.94
C HIS A 47 -6.11 16.62 -1.84
N VAL A 48 -7.36 16.32 -2.22
CA VAL A 48 -8.42 15.94 -1.27
C VAL A 48 -8.07 14.63 -0.56
N ALA A 49 -7.60 13.62 -1.30
CA ALA A 49 -7.19 12.34 -0.75
C ALA A 49 -5.95 12.45 0.14
N GLU A 50 -4.99 13.31 -0.21
CA GLU A 50 -3.81 13.56 0.63
C GLU A 50 -4.17 14.02 2.03
N LEU A 51 -5.27 14.77 2.23
CA LEU A 51 -5.70 15.19 3.56
C LEU A 51 -5.99 14.00 4.48
N LEU A 52 -6.50 12.91 3.93
CA LEU A 52 -6.78 11.67 4.67
C LEU A 52 -5.51 10.83 4.85
N TRP A 53 -4.70 10.67 3.80
CA TRP A 53 -3.45 9.91 3.87
C TRP A 53 -2.45 10.51 4.84
N LEU A 54 -2.40 11.84 4.93
CA LEU A 54 -1.49 12.55 5.82
C LEU A 54 -1.76 12.29 7.30
N GLU A 55 -2.96 11.87 7.70
CA GLU A 55 -3.25 11.48 9.08
C GLU A 55 -2.54 10.18 9.45
N LEU A 56 -2.47 9.22 8.52
CA LEU A 56 -1.75 7.96 8.72
C LEU A 56 -0.24 8.15 8.63
N VAL A 57 0.23 9.05 7.76
CA VAL A 57 1.64 9.49 7.75
C VAL A 57 1.98 10.20 9.06
N TRP A 58 1.08 11.02 9.61
CA TRP A 58 1.28 11.64 10.92
C TRP A 58 1.38 10.61 12.05
N LEU A 59 0.51 9.60 12.02
CA LEU A 59 0.55 8.49 12.98
C LEU A 59 1.92 7.78 12.95
N PHE A 60 2.51 7.63 11.77
CA PHE A 60 3.83 7.04 11.58
C PHE A 60 4.98 7.94 12.06
N ASP A 61 5.01 9.19 11.59
CA ASP A 61 6.13 10.12 11.76
C ASP A 61 6.18 10.78 13.13
N TRP A 62 5.03 11.29 13.59
CA TRP A 62 4.94 12.22 14.71
C TRP A 62 4.38 11.56 15.96
N TRP A 63 3.46 10.61 15.82
CA TRP A 63 2.90 9.88 16.96
C TRP A 63 3.76 8.66 17.35
N ALA A 64 4.05 7.78 16.40
CA ALA A 64 4.84 6.57 16.65
C ALA A 64 6.35 6.80 16.59
N HIS A 65 6.81 7.96 16.09
CA HIS A 65 8.23 8.29 15.92
C HIS A 65 9.03 7.27 15.09
N ILE A 66 8.40 6.61 14.09
CA ILE A 66 9.12 5.65 13.25
C ILE A 66 10.05 6.41 12.28
N LYS A 67 11.33 6.03 12.21
CA LYS A 67 12.30 6.60 11.28
C LYS A 67 12.38 5.75 10.01
N VAL A 68 12.47 6.40 8.84
CA VAL A 68 12.78 5.74 7.57
C VAL A 68 14.18 6.13 7.14
N GLU A 69 15.03 5.14 6.93
CA GLU A 69 16.37 5.29 6.36
C GLU A 69 16.36 4.73 4.95
N LEU A 70 16.58 5.61 3.96
CA LEU A 70 16.47 5.26 2.54
C LEU A 70 17.84 4.94 1.95
N TYR A 71 17.99 3.76 1.36
CA TYR A 71 19.20 3.28 0.72
C TYR A 71 18.98 3.21 -0.79
N THR A 72 19.63 4.11 -1.52
CA THR A 72 19.53 4.15 -2.98
C THR A 72 20.69 4.96 -3.56
N ASP A 73 20.88 4.91 -4.88
CA ASP A 73 21.81 5.78 -5.59
C ASP A 73 21.22 7.17 -5.87
N GLN A 74 22.10 8.13 -6.14
CA GLN A 74 21.71 9.53 -6.31
C GLN A 74 20.80 9.76 -7.53
N GLU A 75 20.99 8.98 -8.60
CA GLU A 75 20.16 9.08 -9.80
C GLU A 75 18.71 8.69 -9.49
N THR A 76 18.53 7.53 -8.86
CA THR A 76 17.22 7.06 -8.41
C THR A 76 16.57 8.07 -7.46
N LEU A 77 17.31 8.56 -6.46
CA LEU A 77 16.82 9.56 -5.51
C LEU A 77 16.27 10.82 -6.20
N ASN A 78 16.94 11.27 -7.26
CA ASN A 78 16.54 12.46 -8.01
C ASN A 78 15.27 12.28 -8.85
N LEU A 79 14.92 11.04 -9.20
CA LEU A 79 13.76 10.69 -10.03
C LEU A 79 12.52 10.30 -9.22
N LEU A 80 12.68 9.90 -7.95
CA LEU A 80 11.57 9.54 -7.09
C LEU A 80 10.50 10.65 -7.06
N GLY A 81 9.27 10.26 -7.41
CA GLY A 81 8.08 11.13 -7.42
C GLY A 81 7.96 12.02 -8.65
N LYS A 82 8.90 11.95 -9.60
CA LYS A 82 8.92 12.75 -10.83
C LYS A 82 8.54 11.98 -12.09
N GLU A 83 8.40 10.68 -12.00
CA GLU A 83 8.00 9.79 -13.10
C GLU A 83 6.91 8.80 -12.65
N HIS A 84 6.13 8.29 -13.60
CA HIS A 84 5.24 7.17 -13.33
C HIS A 84 6.08 5.94 -13.01
N ALA A 85 5.69 5.16 -12.00
CA ALA A 85 6.43 3.97 -11.63
C ALA A 85 5.52 2.81 -11.21
N LEU A 86 5.93 1.61 -11.63
CA LEU A 86 5.44 0.36 -11.07
C LEU A 86 6.32 -0.01 -9.88
N LEU A 87 5.72 -0.23 -8.71
CA LEU A 87 6.44 -0.56 -7.49
C LEU A 87 6.24 -2.03 -7.15
N ILE A 88 7.34 -2.74 -6.89
CA ILE A 88 7.31 -4.09 -6.32
C ILE A 88 8.03 -4.08 -4.97
N CYS A 89 7.51 -4.81 -4.00
CA CYS A 89 8.03 -4.80 -2.64
C CYS A 89 7.92 -6.18 -1.99
N ASN A 90 8.83 -6.52 -1.08
CA ASN A 90 8.61 -7.64 -0.17
C ASN A 90 7.47 -7.29 0.81
N HIS A 91 6.65 -8.28 1.20
CA HIS A 91 5.44 -8.07 1.98
C HIS A 91 5.49 -8.73 3.37
N ARG A 92 6.33 -8.20 4.26
CA ARG A 92 6.63 -8.81 5.58
C ARG A 92 5.87 -8.20 6.77
N SER A 93 5.31 -7.00 6.62
CA SER A 93 4.65 -6.28 7.71
C SER A 93 3.19 -5.96 7.43
N ASP A 94 2.42 -5.76 8.51
CA ASP A 94 1.06 -5.23 8.45
C ASP A 94 1.01 -3.75 7.99
N ILE A 95 2.16 -3.06 7.99
CA ILE A 95 2.29 -1.65 7.61
C ILE A 95 3.17 -1.40 6.37
N ASP A 96 3.55 -2.41 5.58
CA ASP A 96 4.42 -2.20 4.39
C ASP A 96 3.83 -1.16 3.42
N TRP A 97 2.50 -1.19 3.24
CA TRP A 97 1.76 -0.21 2.44
C TRP A 97 1.93 1.22 2.98
N LEU A 98 1.98 1.39 4.30
CA LEU A 98 2.15 2.68 4.94
C LEU A 98 3.59 3.19 4.80
N VAL A 99 4.59 2.29 4.83
CA VAL A 99 5.98 2.65 4.48
C VAL A 99 6.03 3.22 3.05
N GLY A 100 5.33 2.59 2.11
CA GLY A 100 5.17 3.10 0.74
C GLY A 100 4.53 4.49 0.68
N TRP A 101 3.50 4.75 1.48
CA TRP A 101 2.89 6.09 1.58
C TRP A 101 3.79 7.13 2.21
N VAL A 102 4.56 6.77 3.24
CA VAL A 102 5.55 7.67 3.85
C VAL A 102 6.59 8.07 2.81
N LEU A 103 7.12 7.12 2.04
CA LEU A 103 8.03 7.42 0.92
C LEU A 103 7.35 8.33 -0.11
N ALA A 104 6.14 8.00 -0.56
CA ALA A 104 5.41 8.82 -1.53
C ALA A 104 5.16 10.25 -1.02
N GLN A 105 4.99 10.43 0.29
CA GLN A 105 4.85 11.74 0.92
C GLN A 105 6.16 12.54 0.89
N ARG A 106 7.32 11.89 1.10
CA ARG A 106 8.63 12.54 0.98
C ARG A 106 8.92 13.05 -0.42
N PHE A 107 8.39 12.36 -1.43
CA PHE A 107 8.65 12.64 -2.84
C PHE A 107 7.44 13.26 -3.59
N GLY A 108 6.43 13.77 -2.87
CA GLY A 108 5.32 14.53 -3.49
C GLY A 108 4.31 13.71 -4.32
N CYS A 109 4.29 12.38 -4.15
CA CYS A 109 3.46 11.44 -4.90
C CYS A 109 2.30 10.85 -4.07
N LEU A 110 2.12 11.24 -2.80
CA LEU A 110 1.18 10.61 -1.87
C LEU A 110 -0.26 10.48 -2.41
N GLY A 111 -0.88 11.54 -2.91
CA GLY A 111 -2.24 11.44 -3.44
C GLY A 111 -2.35 10.81 -4.83
N SER A 112 -1.26 10.27 -5.36
CA SER A 112 -1.23 9.49 -6.60
C SER A 112 -0.56 8.14 -6.40
N THR A 113 -0.54 7.64 -5.17
CA THR A 113 -0.29 6.23 -4.92
C THR A 113 -1.52 5.43 -5.31
N LEU A 114 -1.29 4.32 -6.00
CA LEU A 114 -2.27 3.35 -6.44
C LEU A 114 -1.79 1.97 -6.01
N ALA A 115 -2.69 1.00 -5.91
CA ALA A 115 -2.31 -0.38 -5.68
C ALA A 115 -3.32 -1.34 -6.30
N LEU A 116 -2.84 -2.55 -6.61
CA LEU A 116 -3.72 -3.69 -6.83
C LEU A 116 -4.20 -4.22 -5.46
N MET A 117 -5.49 -4.11 -5.20
CA MET A 117 -6.09 -4.42 -3.90
C MET A 117 -7.07 -5.57 -3.96
N LYS A 118 -7.25 -6.29 -2.85
CA LYS A 118 -8.34 -7.28 -2.73
C LYS A 118 -9.69 -6.55 -2.79
N LYS A 119 -10.66 -7.06 -3.56
CA LYS A 119 -11.99 -6.44 -3.73
C LYS A 119 -12.70 -6.14 -2.42
N SER A 120 -12.53 -7.00 -1.40
CA SER A 120 -13.12 -6.74 -0.09
C SER A 120 -12.65 -5.43 0.57
N ALA A 121 -11.49 -4.88 0.17
CA ALA A 121 -10.97 -3.61 0.70
C ALA A 121 -11.83 -2.40 0.33
N VAL A 122 -12.59 -2.47 -0.78
CA VAL A 122 -13.50 -1.38 -1.19
C VAL A 122 -14.61 -1.14 -0.16
N TYR A 123 -14.96 -2.18 0.60
CA TYR A 123 -16.01 -2.13 1.61
C TYR A 123 -15.53 -1.63 2.97
N LEU A 124 -14.25 -1.25 3.11
CA LEU A 124 -13.80 -0.54 4.31
C LEU A 124 -14.31 0.91 4.22
N PRO A 125 -15.21 1.35 5.12
CA PRO A 125 -15.63 2.74 5.16
C PRO A 125 -14.43 3.67 5.25
N VAL A 126 -14.58 4.89 4.73
CA VAL A 126 -13.51 5.91 4.67
C VAL A 126 -12.37 5.55 3.72
N LEU A 127 -11.56 4.56 4.07
CA LEU A 127 -10.38 4.14 3.31
C LEU A 127 -10.73 3.55 1.94
N GLY A 128 -11.57 2.53 1.91
CA GLY A 128 -11.92 1.81 0.69
C GLY A 128 -12.64 2.71 -0.33
N TRP A 129 -13.51 3.59 0.16
CA TRP A 129 -14.20 4.58 -0.67
C TRP A 129 -13.23 5.62 -1.22
N SER A 130 -12.31 6.13 -0.39
CA SER A 130 -11.29 7.07 -0.88
C SER A 130 -10.37 6.43 -1.91
N MET A 131 -9.94 5.18 -1.69
CA MET A 131 -9.16 4.41 -2.65
C MET A 131 -9.91 4.23 -3.98
N TRP A 132 -11.21 3.98 -3.94
CA TRP A 132 -12.05 3.90 -5.13
C TRP A 132 -12.07 5.21 -5.94
N PHE A 133 -12.29 6.35 -5.28
CA PHE A 133 -12.23 7.66 -5.94
C PHE A 133 -10.85 7.97 -6.53
N ASN A 134 -9.77 7.47 -5.92
CA ASN A 134 -8.40 7.64 -6.42
C ASN A 134 -8.01 6.69 -7.56
N GLY A 135 -8.87 5.74 -7.95
CA GLY A 135 -8.59 4.84 -9.06
C GLY A 135 -7.76 3.60 -8.69
N TYR A 136 -7.79 3.19 -7.42
CA TYR A 136 -7.23 1.89 -7.02
C TYR A 136 -7.94 0.74 -7.76
N VAL A 137 -7.20 -0.30 -8.11
CA VAL A 137 -7.73 -1.44 -8.87
C VAL A 137 -8.05 -2.59 -7.93
N PHE A 138 -9.32 -2.94 -7.82
CA PHE A 138 -9.83 -3.93 -6.87
C PHE A 138 -10.08 -5.29 -7.54
N LEU A 139 -9.41 -6.34 -7.06
CA LEU A 139 -9.36 -7.67 -7.66
C LEU A 139 -10.02 -8.74 -6.80
N GLU A 140 -10.74 -9.67 -7.44
CA GLU A 140 -11.39 -10.82 -6.82
C GLU A 140 -10.45 -11.98 -6.50
N ARG A 141 -9.18 -11.91 -6.94
CA ARG A 141 -8.18 -12.99 -6.86
C ARG A 141 -8.57 -14.18 -7.73
N SER A 142 -9.19 -13.91 -8.87
CA SER A 142 -9.55 -14.89 -9.90
C SER A 142 -9.27 -14.28 -11.26
N TRP A 143 -8.29 -14.84 -11.97
CA TRP A 143 -7.87 -14.29 -13.25
C TRP A 143 -9.03 -14.10 -14.23
N LYS A 144 -9.91 -15.09 -14.32
CA LYS A 144 -11.10 -15.07 -15.21
C LYS A 144 -11.99 -13.85 -15.00
N LYS A 145 -12.02 -13.29 -13.78
CA LYS A 145 -12.81 -12.09 -13.45
C LYS A 145 -11.98 -10.82 -13.46
N ASP A 146 -10.70 -10.95 -13.14
CA ASP A 146 -9.81 -9.82 -12.88
C ASP A 146 -9.16 -9.26 -14.15
N GLU A 147 -9.08 -10.03 -15.23
CA GLU A 147 -8.43 -9.62 -16.49
C GLU A 147 -9.04 -8.32 -17.05
N ASP A 148 -10.37 -8.26 -17.20
CA ASP A 148 -11.05 -7.05 -17.70
C ASP A 148 -10.93 -5.87 -16.73
N THR A 149 -10.90 -6.15 -15.42
CA THR A 149 -10.74 -5.13 -14.38
C THR A 149 -9.34 -4.53 -14.42
N LEU A 150 -8.31 -5.35 -14.59
CA LEU A 150 -6.93 -4.90 -14.77
C LEU A 150 -6.78 -4.10 -16.07
N LYS A 151 -7.32 -4.62 -17.17
CA LYS A 151 -7.29 -3.94 -18.48
C LYS A 151 -7.86 -2.53 -18.39
N SER A 152 -9.09 -2.42 -17.88
CA SER A 152 -9.79 -1.14 -17.75
C SER A 152 -9.08 -0.21 -16.76
N GLY A 153 -8.57 -0.76 -15.65
CA GLY A 153 -7.81 -0.03 -14.65
C GLY A 153 -6.55 0.60 -15.23
N PHE A 154 -5.74 -0.16 -15.96
CA PHE A 154 -4.47 0.32 -16.53
C PHE A 154 -4.66 1.25 -17.72
N GLN A 155 -5.65 0.99 -18.58
CA GLN A 155 -6.03 1.95 -19.63
C GLN A 155 -6.42 3.30 -19.04
N GLY A 156 -7.08 3.30 -17.88
CA GLY A 156 -7.42 4.52 -17.14
C GLY A 156 -6.23 5.32 -16.60
N LEU A 157 -5.02 4.76 -16.62
CA LEU A 157 -3.78 5.41 -16.16
C LEU A 157 -2.94 6.03 -17.28
N ASN A 158 -3.22 5.72 -18.54
CA ASN A 158 -2.41 6.19 -19.67
C ASN A 158 -2.42 7.73 -19.81
N ASP A 159 -3.55 8.37 -19.48
CA ASP A 159 -3.75 9.82 -19.49
C ASP A 159 -3.62 10.46 -18.10
N PHE A 160 -3.05 9.74 -17.12
CA PHE A 160 -3.00 10.22 -15.73
C PHE A 160 -2.17 11.52 -15.65
N PRO A 161 -2.70 12.62 -15.09
CA PRO A 161 -2.20 13.97 -15.33
C PRO A 161 -0.87 14.34 -14.65
N GLN A 162 -0.25 13.40 -13.91
CA GLN A 162 0.88 13.62 -13.03
C GLN A 162 1.57 12.30 -12.65
N PRO A 163 2.82 12.29 -12.18
CA PRO A 163 3.47 11.07 -11.68
C PRO A 163 2.58 10.30 -10.69
N PHE A 164 2.49 8.98 -10.89
CA PHE A 164 1.78 8.05 -10.01
C PHE A 164 2.67 6.87 -9.69
N TRP A 165 2.45 6.26 -8.52
CA TRP A 165 3.14 5.05 -8.09
C TRP A 165 2.13 3.92 -7.91
N LEU A 166 2.21 2.90 -8.76
CA LEU A 166 1.32 1.73 -8.70
C LEU A 166 2.03 0.57 -7.99
N ALA A 167 1.57 0.21 -6.79
CA ALA A 167 2.14 -0.89 -6.03
C ALA A 167 1.54 -2.26 -6.42
N VAL A 168 2.41 -3.24 -6.64
CA VAL A 168 2.07 -4.65 -6.87
C VAL A 168 2.90 -5.53 -5.93
N PHE A 169 2.23 -6.12 -4.94
CA PHE A 169 2.85 -7.13 -4.07
C PHE A 169 2.83 -8.50 -4.76
N VAL A 170 3.91 -8.80 -5.49
CA VAL A 170 3.99 -10.00 -6.34
C VAL A 170 4.05 -11.31 -5.56
N GLU A 171 4.39 -11.30 -4.27
CA GLU A 171 4.23 -12.47 -3.38
C GLU A 171 2.76 -12.91 -3.27
N GLY A 172 1.81 -12.01 -3.56
CA GLY A 172 0.37 -12.28 -3.62
C GLY A 172 -0.29 -12.47 -2.25
N THR A 173 0.48 -12.39 -1.16
CA THR A 173 0.00 -12.52 0.21
C THR A 173 1.04 -11.96 1.18
N ARG A 174 0.62 -11.70 2.42
CA ARG A 174 1.55 -11.29 3.49
C ARG A 174 2.36 -12.50 3.96
N PHE A 175 3.64 -12.27 4.22
CA PHE A 175 4.57 -13.25 4.75
C PHE A 175 4.12 -13.77 6.12
N THR A 176 4.20 -15.08 6.31
CA THR A 176 4.12 -15.75 7.62
C THR A 176 5.06 -16.95 7.60
N GLN A 177 5.49 -17.42 8.77
CA GLN A 177 6.40 -18.57 8.84
C GLN A 177 5.81 -19.83 8.20
N ALA A 178 4.50 -20.05 8.36
CA ALA A 178 3.79 -21.17 7.73
C ALA A 178 3.83 -21.08 6.19
N LYS A 179 3.60 -19.89 5.63
CA LYS A 179 3.65 -19.68 4.17
C LYS A 179 5.06 -19.77 3.61
N LEU A 180 6.06 -19.36 4.40
CA LEU A 180 7.46 -19.57 4.03
C LEU A 180 7.75 -21.07 3.95
N ALA A 181 7.33 -21.87 4.94
CA ALA A 181 7.51 -23.31 4.91
C ALA A 181 6.85 -23.96 3.68
N ASP A 182 5.62 -23.55 3.35
CA ASP A 182 4.94 -23.99 2.11
C ASP A 182 5.72 -23.61 0.85
N ALA A 183 6.24 -22.37 0.80
CA ALA A 183 7.04 -21.88 -0.32
C ALA A 183 8.37 -22.64 -0.46
N GLN A 184 9.02 -22.98 0.65
CA GLN A 184 10.25 -23.76 0.67
C GLN A 184 10.02 -25.19 0.16
N GLN A 185 8.94 -25.85 0.60
CA GLN A 185 8.57 -27.17 0.09
C GLN A 185 8.31 -27.14 -1.42
N TYR A 186 7.55 -26.14 -1.89
CA TYR A 186 7.31 -25.94 -3.31
C TYR A 186 8.63 -25.71 -4.08
N ALA A 187 9.51 -24.84 -3.60
CA ALA A 187 10.81 -24.59 -4.22
C ALA A 187 11.63 -25.87 -4.41
N VAL A 188 11.76 -26.69 -3.35
CA VAL A 188 12.48 -27.97 -3.41
C VAL A 188 11.85 -28.90 -4.45
N SER A 189 10.53 -29.05 -4.46
CA SER A 189 9.81 -29.93 -5.40
C SER A 189 9.93 -29.51 -6.86
N GLN A 190 10.19 -28.23 -7.13
CA GLN A 190 10.27 -27.65 -8.47
C GLN A 190 11.72 -27.34 -8.89
N GLY A 191 12.71 -27.64 -8.04
CA GLY A 191 14.11 -27.31 -8.30
C GLY A 191 14.39 -25.79 -8.34
N LEU A 192 13.59 -24.99 -7.64
CA LEU A 192 13.78 -23.53 -7.56
C LEU A 192 14.69 -23.17 -6.38
N PRO A 193 15.33 -21.98 -6.39
CA PRO A 193 16.00 -21.43 -5.22
C PRO A 193 15.07 -21.39 -4.00
N VAL A 194 15.53 -21.94 -2.87
CA VAL A 194 14.74 -22.04 -1.64
C VAL A 194 14.81 -20.71 -0.89
N PRO A 195 13.68 -19.97 -0.75
CA PRO A 195 13.70 -18.66 -0.10
C PRO A 195 13.83 -18.77 1.42
N ARG A 196 14.36 -17.72 2.05
CA ARG A 196 14.51 -17.63 3.52
C ARG A 196 13.78 -16.44 4.14
N ASN A 197 13.65 -15.36 3.39
CA ASN A 197 13.23 -14.05 3.84
C ASN A 197 12.02 -13.50 3.07
N VAL A 198 11.71 -14.05 1.89
CA VAL A 198 10.55 -13.69 1.06
C VAL A 198 9.72 -14.92 0.67
N LEU A 199 8.55 -14.73 0.07
CA LEU A 199 7.81 -15.78 -0.63
C LEU A 199 8.13 -15.78 -2.13
N ILE A 200 7.83 -16.89 -2.79
CA ILE A 200 8.02 -17.03 -4.24
C ILE A 200 6.97 -16.17 -4.98
N PRO A 201 7.38 -15.29 -5.92
CA PRO A 201 6.45 -14.46 -6.66
C PRO A 201 5.40 -15.22 -7.46
N ARG A 202 4.17 -14.73 -7.41
CA ARG A 202 3.07 -15.07 -8.32
C ARG A 202 3.04 -14.04 -9.44
N THR A 203 3.71 -14.36 -10.54
CA THR A 203 4.11 -13.38 -11.55
C THR A 203 2.99 -12.95 -12.51
N LYS A 204 1.87 -13.68 -12.59
CA LYS A 204 0.82 -13.41 -13.60
C LYS A 204 0.33 -11.97 -13.63
N GLY A 205 0.00 -11.40 -12.46
CA GLY A 205 -0.44 -10.01 -12.36
C GLY A 205 0.67 -9.01 -12.68
N PHE A 206 1.92 -9.33 -12.34
CA PHE A 206 3.08 -8.50 -12.66
C PHE A 206 3.38 -8.49 -14.16
N VAL A 207 3.43 -9.66 -14.80
CA VAL A 207 3.60 -9.80 -16.25
C VAL A 207 2.56 -8.98 -17.00
N TYR A 208 1.28 -9.11 -16.60
CA TYR A 208 0.21 -8.33 -17.20
C TYR A 208 0.39 -6.82 -16.98
N SER A 209 0.79 -6.40 -15.78
CA SER A 209 1.05 -4.99 -15.46
C SER A 209 2.17 -4.43 -16.34
N VAL A 210 3.29 -5.15 -16.48
CA VAL A 210 4.40 -4.73 -17.35
C VAL A 210 3.90 -4.59 -18.79
N ASN A 211 3.20 -5.58 -19.34
CA ASN A 211 2.73 -5.53 -20.73
C ASN A 211 1.77 -4.36 -21.00
N GLN A 212 0.88 -4.04 -20.07
CA GLN A 212 -0.08 -2.95 -20.25
C GLN A 212 0.51 -1.55 -20.00
N LEU A 213 1.53 -1.45 -19.14
CA LEU A 213 2.08 -0.16 -18.69
C LEU A 213 3.35 0.24 -19.44
N ARG A 214 4.02 -0.69 -20.15
CA ARG A 214 5.33 -0.49 -20.79
C ARG A 214 5.40 0.73 -21.71
N SER A 215 4.31 1.09 -22.37
CA SER A 215 4.28 2.21 -23.32
C SER A 215 4.34 3.60 -22.68
N PHE A 216 4.03 3.75 -21.38
CA PHE A 216 3.94 5.06 -20.73
C PHE A 216 4.49 5.13 -19.29
N VAL A 217 4.78 3.98 -18.66
CA VAL A 217 5.44 3.93 -17.35
C VAL A 217 6.93 3.64 -17.56
N PRO A 218 7.83 4.62 -17.33
CA PRO A 218 9.24 4.49 -17.67
C PRO A 218 10.04 3.58 -16.74
N ALA A 219 9.59 3.38 -15.50
CA ALA A 219 10.40 2.75 -14.46
C ALA A 219 9.65 1.72 -13.60
N ILE A 220 10.40 0.74 -13.12
CA ILE A 220 10.04 -0.13 -12.01
C ILE A 220 10.93 0.23 -10.81
N TYR A 221 10.33 0.51 -9.67
CA TYR A 221 11.05 0.61 -8.40
C TYR A 221 10.95 -0.71 -7.65
N ASP A 222 12.09 -1.40 -7.53
CA ASP A 222 12.25 -2.57 -6.69
C ASP A 222 12.58 -2.15 -5.26
N ILE A 223 11.60 -2.29 -4.37
CA ILE A 223 11.67 -1.81 -2.98
C ILE A 223 11.91 -2.99 -2.05
N THR A 224 12.94 -2.90 -1.21
CA THR A 224 13.17 -3.86 -0.12
C THR A 224 13.03 -3.16 1.22
N VAL A 225 12.03 -3.56 1.99
CA VAL A 225 11.80 -3.08 3.35
C VAL A 225 12.40 -4.09 4.34
N ALA A 226 13.29 -3.60 5.21
CA ALA A 226 13.91 -4.38 6.26
C ALA A 226 13.85 -3.65 7.60
N ILE A 227 13.84 -4.42 8.68
CA ILE A 227 13.88 -3.90 10.06
C ILE A 227 15.28 -4.23 10.61
N PRO A 228 16.03 -3.24 11.14
CA PRO A 228 17.32 -3.50 11.77
C PRO A 228 17.22 -4.56 12.86
N LYS A 229 18.27 -5.36 13.05
CA LYS A 229 18.30 -6.50 13.96
C LYS A 229 17.95 -6.12 15.41
N HIS A 230 18.32 -4.92 15.83
CA HIS A 230 18.09 -4.40 17.17
C HIS A 230 16.76 -3.64 17.32
N GLU A 231 16.06 -3.42 16.21
CA GLU A 231 14.77 -2.76 16.19
C GLU A 231 13.63 -3.77 16.22
N THR A 232 12.50 -3.37 16.79
CA THR A 232 11.32 -4.22 16.68
C THR A 232 10.48 -3.80 15.49
N GLN A 233 9.98 -4.80 14.76
CA GLN A 233 9.06 -4.59 13.65
C GLN A 233 7.88 -3.70 14.07
N PRO A 234 7.66 -2.57 13.38
CA PRO A 234 6.51 -1.72 13.64
C PRO A 234 5.24 -2.41 13.14
N THR A 235 4.19 -2.30 13.95
CA THR A 235 2.84 -2.77 13.60
C THR A 235 1.84 -1.67 13.89
N LEU A 236 0.64 -1.75 13.29
CA LEU A 236 -0.37 -0.72 13.50
C LEU A 236 -0.74 -0.59 14.99
N LEU A 237 -0.80 -1.71 15.72
CA LEU A 237 -1.05 -1.71 17.16
C LEU A 237 0.11 -1.09 17.96
N ARG A 238 1.37 -1.32 17.56
CA ARG A 238 2.55 -0.70 18.18
C ARG A 238 2.57 0.81 17.92
N MET A 239 2.20 1.23 16.71
CA MET A 239 2.03 2.64 16.37
C MET A 239 1.00 3.32 17.25
N PHE A 240 -0.20 2.74 17.43
CA PHE A 240 -1.20 3.28 18.36
C PHE A 240 -0.69 3.37 19.80
N ARG A 241 0.27 2.53 20.19
CA ARG A 241 0.92 2.59 21.51
C ARG A 241 2.12 3.55 21.58
N GLY A 242 2.36 4.35 20.53
CA GLY A 242 3.47 5.31 20.47
C GLY A 242 4.85 4.64 20.50
N ARG A 243 4.96 3.40 20.00
CA ARG A 243 6.24 2.67 20.01
C ARG A 243 7.07 3.03 18.79
N SER A 244 8.23 3.64 19.04
CA SER A 244 9.26 3.92 18.03
C SER A 244 9.85 2.67 17.42
N SER A 245 10.39 2.85 16.21
CA SER A 245 11.11 1.86 15.44
C SER A 245 11.92 2.56 14.34
N VAL A 246 12.80 1.82 13.68
CA VAL A 246 13.47 2.25 12.45
C VAL A 246 13.17 1.24 11.35
N VAL A 247 12.92 1.74 10.15
CA VAL A 247 12.71 0.94 8.94
C VAL A 247 13.77 1.33 7.92
N HIS A 248 14.53 0.34 7.45
CA HIS A 248 15.46 0.53 6.35
C HIS A 248 14.73 0.19 5.04
N VAL A 249 14.78 1.11 4.08
CA VAL A 249 14.17 0.94 2.77
C VAL A 249 15.28 0.99 1.73
N HIS A 250 15.49 -0.09 0.99
CA HIS A 250 16.31 -0.08 -0.20
C HIS A 250 15.45 0.12 -1.44
N ILE A 251 15.86 0.98 -2.36
CA ILE A 251 15.19 1.16 -3.65
C ILE A 251 16.22 1.00 -4.77
N GLU A 252 15.92 0.10 -5.70
CA GLU A 252 16.61 -0.03 -6.97
C GLU A 252 15.66 0.32 -8.11
N ARG A 253 16.15 1.13 -9.06
CA ARG A 253 15.38 1.55 -10.22
C ARG A 253 15.78 0.71 -11.43
N HIS A 254 14.79 0.15 -12.10
CA HIS A 254 14.94 -0.55 -13.37
C HIS A 254 14.14 0.17 -14.45
N LEU A 255 14.71 0.30 -15.64
CA LEU A 255 13.96 0.86 -16.77
C LEU A 255 12.96 -0.16 -17.29
N MET A 256 11.73 0.28 -17.53
CA MET A 256 10.64 -0.60 -17.98
C MET A 256 10.93 -1.22 -19.35
N ASN A 257 11.63 -0.50 -20.22
CA ASN A 257 12.02 -0.95 -21.56
C ASN A 257 13.22 -1.90 -21.57
N GLU A 258 13.94 -2.07 -20.44
CA GLU A 258 15.02 -3.04 -20.31
C GLU A 258 14.53 -4.41 -19.85
N LEU A 259 13.27 -4.52 -19.40
CA LEU A 259 12.68 -5.81 -19.09
C LEU A 259 12.50 -6.65 -20.36
N PRO A 260 12.59 -7.99 -20.29
CA PRO A 260 12.30 -8.85 -21.42
C PRO A 260 10.93 -8.57 -22.06
N GLU A 261 10.80 -8.77 -23.36
CA GLU A 261 9.52 -8.57 -24.07
C GLU A 261 8.56 -9.75 -23.92
N THR A 262 9.09 -10.97 -23.72
CA THR A 262 8.24 -12.16 -23.60
C THR A 262 7.64 -12.30 -22.21
N CYS A 263 6.41 -12.81 -22.13
CA CYS A 263 5.73 -13.09 -20.86
C CYS A 263 6.56 -14.00 -19.94
N SER A 264 7.23 -15.01 -20.49
CA SER A 264 8.13 -15.91 -19.76
C SER A 264 9.37 -15.19 -19.24
N GLY A 265 9.96 -14.30 -20.05
CA GLY A 265 11.10 -13.47 -19.66
C GLY A 265 10.76 -12.52 -18.52
N ILE A 266 9.63 -11.82 -18.59
CA ILE A 266 9.16 -10.91 -17.52
C ILE A 266 8.90 -11.69 -16.22
N SER A 267 8.28 -12.87 -16.34
CA SER A 267 8.05 -13.77 -15.21
C SER A 267 9.37 -14.20 -14.56
N GLN A 268 10.38 -14.56 -15.37
CA GLN A 268 11.69 -14.95 -14.87
C GLN A 268 12.42 -13.78 -14.21
N TRP A 269 12.42 -12.60 -14.82
CA TRP A 269 12.97 -11.37 -14.24
C TRP A 269 12.40 -11.08 -12.85
N CYS A 270 11.08 -11.23 -12.68
CA CYS A 270 10.42 -11.04 -11.39
C CYS A 270 10.90 -12.04 -10.33
N LYS A 271 11.06 -13.31 -10.71
CA LYS A 271 11.58 -14.36 -9.82
C LYS A 271 13.03 -14.08 -9.43
N ASP A 272 13.89 -13.73 -10.39
CA ASP A 272 15.30 -13.45 -10.16
C ASP A 272 15.50 -12.20 -9.28
N THR A 273 14.65 -11.19 -9.45
CA THR A 273 14.59 -10.01 -8.58
C THR A 273 14.31 -10.42 -7.13
N PHE A 274 13.36 -11.34 -6.91
CA PHE A 274 13.04 -11.83 -5.57
C PHE A 274 14.09 -12.76 -4.97
N VAL A 275 14.83 -13.51 -5.79
CA VAL A 275 16.02 -14.25 -5.33
C VAL A 275 17.11 -13.28 -4.85
N SER A 276 17.37 -12.22 -5.62
CA SER A 276 18.33 -11.18 -5.25
C SER A 276 17.89 -10.44 -3.97
N LYS A 277 16.59 -10.16 -3.85
CA LYS A 277 15.98 -9.57 -2.66
C LYS A 277 16.09 -10.45 -1.42
N ASP A 278 15.90 -11.76 -1.56
CA ASP A 278 16.08 -12.73 -0.47
C ASP A 278 17.51 -12.68 0.08
N ALA A 279 18.50 -12.68 -0.82
CA ALA A 279 19.91 -12.58 -0.46
C ALA A 279 20.27 -11.21 0.14
N LEU A 280 19.64 -10.13 -0.34
CA LEU A 280 19.81 -8.79 0.20
C LEU A 280 19.28 -8.69 1.64
N LEU A 281 18.10 -9.26 1.90
CA LEU A 281 17.52 -9.34 3.25
C LEU A 281 18.38 -10.20 4.19
N GLU A 282 18.91 -11.32 3.72
CA GLU A 282 19.82 -12.16 4.52
C GLU A 282 21.08 -11.39 4.93
N ARG A 283 21.67 -10.64 3.99
CA ARG A 283 22.83 -9.77 4.26
C ARG A 283 22.48 -8.67 5.26
N HIS A 284 21.32 -8.04 5.12
CA HIS A 284 20.84 -7.01 6.03
C HIS A 284 20.64 -7.58 7.44
N LEU A 285 19.99 -8.73 7.59
CA LEU A 285 19.83 -9.40 8.89
C LEU A 285 21.17 -9.75 9.57
N ALA A 286 22.21 -10.04 8.77
CA ALA A 286 23.53 -10.37 9.28
C ALA A 286 24.37 -9.13 9.67
N LYS A 287 24.22 -8.00 8.95
CA LYS A 287 25.16 -6.86 9.01
C LYS A 287 24.50 -5.48 9.18
N ASP A 288 23.18 -5.41 9.28
CA ASP A 288 22.36 -4.18 9.32
C ASP A 288 22.66 -3.19 8.18
N THR A 289 23.05 -3.69 7.00
CA THR A 289 23.38 -2.88 5.83
C THR A 289 22.90 -3.51 4.53
N PHE A 290 22.55 -2.66 3.56
CA PHE A 290 22.29 -3.06 2.16
C PHE A 290 23.55 -3.03 1.27
N GLY A 291 24.74 -3.01 1.87
CA GLY A 291 26.02 -3.02 1.15
C GLY A 291 26.55 -1.62 0.91
N SER A 292 26.90 -1.29 -0.34
CA SER A 292 27.53 -0.02 -0.71
C SER A 292 26.55 1.13 -1.01
N LYS A 293 25.24 0.87 -0.98
CA LYS A 293 24.23 1.90 -1.24
C LYS A 293 24.27 2.97 -0.13
N GLN A 294 24.24 4.23 -0.56
CA GLN A 294 24.26 5.37 0.35
C GLN A 294 22.95 5.44 1.13
N CYS A 295 23.05 5.70 2.44
CA CYS A 295 21.90 5.99 3.28
C CYS A 295 21.57 7.49 3.20
N HIS A 296 20.30 7.79 2.94
CA HIS A 296 19.76 9.13 2.81
C HIS A 296 18.71 9.37 3.89
N GLU A 297 18.92 10.41 4.70
CA GLU A 297 17.92 10.87 5.65
C GLU A 297 16.88 11.74 4.93
N ILE A 298 15.71 11.17 4.67
CA ILE A 298 14.60 11.84 3.97
C ILE A 298 13.70 12.68 4.90
N GLY A 299 14.08 12.82 6.17
CA GLY A 299 13.42 13.66 7.16
C GLY A 299 11.96 13.30 7.48
N ARG A 300 11.26 14.23 8.14
CA ARG A 300 9.83 14.16 8.48
C ARG A 300 9.15 15.49 8.13
N PRO A 301 8.53 15.62 6.94
CA PRO A 301 7.90 16.88 6.56
C PRO A 301 6.76 17.26 7.51
N VAL A 302 6.69 18.54 7.87
CA VAL A 302 5.71 19.09 8.82
C VAL A 302 4.27 19.09 8.31
N ARG A 303 4.07 18.84 7.00
CA ARG A 303 2.74 18.91 6.36
C ARG A 303 1.72 17.98 7.02
N SER A 304 2.11 16.77 7.41
CA SER A 304 1.22 15.81 8.08
C SER A 304 0.81 16.30 9.47
N LEU A 305 1.74 16.92 10.21
CA LEU A 305 1.47 17.56 11.49
C LEU A 305 0.49 18.73 11.36
N LEU A 306 0.69 19.61 10.38
CA LEU A 306 -0.21 20.74 10.15
C LEU A 306 -1.63 20.29 9.80
N VAL A 307 -1.78 19.28 8.94
CA VAL A 307 -3.09 18.73 8.58
C VAL A 307 -3.82 18.15 9.79
N VAL A 308 -3.12 17.37 10.63
CA VAL A 308 -3.71 16.81 11.85
C VAL A 308 -4.09 17.90 12.86
N ILE A 309 -3.27 18.94 13.03
CA ILE A 309 -3.60 20.09 13.88
C ILE A 309 -4.86 20.80 13.37
N CYS A 310 -4.94 21.07 12.06
CA CYS A 310 -6.09 21.72 11.45
C CYS A 310 -7.37 20.89 11.60
N TRP A 311 -7.33 19.58 11.32
CA TRP A 311 -8.47 18.70 11.52
C TRP A 311 -8.88 18.62 12.99
N SER A 312 -7.91 18.49 13.89
CA SER A 312 -8.18 18.45 15.32
C SER A 312 -8.87 19.74 15.78
N ALA A 313 -8.37 20.92 15.39
CA ALA A 313 -8.98 22.19 15.72
C ALA A 313 -10.40 22.33 15.16
N PHE A 314 -10.61 21.96 13.89
CA PHE A 314 -11.90 22.00 13.23
C PHE A 314 -12.94 21.08 13.89
N LEU A 315 -12.57 19.83 14.16
CA LEU A 315 -13.45 18.86 14.81
C LEU A 315 -13.72 19.21 16.28
N MET A 316 -12.73 19.76 16.99
CA MET A 316 -12.92 20.26 18.36
C MET A 316 -13.91 21.42 18.39
N PHE A 317 -13.82 22.37 17.45
CA PHE A 317 -14.80 23.44 17.32
C PHE A 317 -16.20 22.89 17.04
N GLY A 318 -16.31 21.95 16.10
CA GLY A 318 -17.58 21.26 15.79
C GLY A 318 -18.16 20.54 17.01
N ALA A 319 -17.32 19.87 17.80
CA ALA A 319 -17.72 19.19 19.03
C ALA A 319 -18.23 20.18 20.08
N VAL A 320 -17.56 21.33 20.28
CA VAL A 320 -18.03 22.38 21.20
C VAL A 320 -19.41 22.88 20.77
N LYS A 321 -19.60 23.18 19.48
CA LYS A 321 -20.91 23.64 18.96
C LYS A 321 -22.00 22.59 19.09
N PHE A 322 -21.67 21.32 18.88
CA PHE A 322 -22.58 20.21 19.09
C PHE A 322 -23.02 20.13 20.56
N PHE A 323 -22.08 20.19 21.51
CA PHE A 323 -22.40 20.13 22.94
C PHE A 323 -23.12 21.37 23.49
N GLU A 324 -22.89 22.56 22.93
CA GLU A 324 -23.69 23.76 23.23
C GLU A 324 -25.15 23.61 22.78
N TRP A 325 -25.38 22.88 21.68
CA TRP A 325 -26.72 22.64 21.13
C TRP A 325 -27.44 21.47 21.78
N CYS A 326 -26.70 20.45 22.25
CA CYS A 326 -27.27 19.26 22.87
C CYS A 326 -27.95 19.59 24.21
N THR A 327 -29.17 19.06 24.37
CA THR A 327 -29.90 19.14 25.64
C THR A 327 -29.51 18.04 26.63
N PHE A 328 -28.69 17.08 26.19
CA PHE A 328 -28.27 15.87 26.91
C PHE A 328 -29.44 15.04 27.45
N SER A 329 -30.51 14.95 26.67
CA SER A 329 -31.54 13.95 26.86
C SER A 329 -30.96 12.53 26.80
N TRP A 330 -31.64 11.55 27.42
CA TRP A 330 -31.23 10.14 27.37
C TRP A 330 -31.06 9.61 25.94
N GLY A 331 -31.83 10.14 24.97
CA GLY A 331 -31.69 9.80 23.56
C GLY A 331 -30.36 10.28 22.96
N GLU A 332 -29.94 11.51 23.24
CA GLU A 332 -28.67 12.07 22.78
C GLU A 332 -27.48 11.37 23.42
N VAL A 333 -27.57 11.05 24.72
CA VAL A 333 -26.55 10.27 25.44
C VAL A 333 -26.42 8.86 24.84
N ALA A 334 -27.55 8.20 24.57
CA ALA A 334 -27.56 6.90 23.91
C ALA A 334 -26.95 6.97 22.52
N PHE A 335 -27.29 7.99 21.71
CA PHE A 335 -26.71 8.21 20.39
C PHE A 335 -25.19 8.37 20.45
N CYS A 336 -24.68 9.25 21.32
CA CYS A 336 -23.24 9.45 21.49
C CYS A 336 -22.53 8.16 21.91
N THR A 337 -23.12 7.41 22.85
CA THR A 337 -22.56 6.14 23.33
C THR A 337 -22.48 5.11 22.20
N VAL A 338 -23.56 4.92 21.43
CA VAL A 338 -23.60 4.01 20.28
C VAL A 338 -22.56 4.44 19.25
N PHE A 339 -22.47 5.73 18.94
CA PHE A 339 -21.49 6.26 18.00
C PHE A 339 -20.04 5.95 18.42
N LEU A 340 -19.67 6.20 19.68
CA LEU A 340 -18.32 5.89 20.19
C LEU A 340 -18.01 4.39 20.15
N VAL A 341 -18.99 3.54 20.44
CA VAL A 341 -18.84 2.08 20.31
C VAL A 341 -18.61 1.67 18.85
N LEU A 342 -19.36 2.24 17.91
CA LEU A 342 -19.18 1.99 16.47
C LEU A 342 -17.79 2.43 15.98
N VAL A 343 -17.28 3.57 16.47
CA VAL A 343 -15.91 4.03 16.20
C VAL A 343 -14.88 3.01 16.69
N LEU A 344 -15.01 2.51 17.92
CA LEU A 344 -14.10 1.49 18.45
C LEU A 344 -14.15 0.19 17.65
N LEU A 345 -15.35 -0.28 17.30
CA LEU A 345 -15.53 -1.49 16.49
C LEU A 345 -14.91 -1.32 15.10
N PHE A 346 -15.11 -0.17 14.46
CA PHE A 346 -14.50 0.15 13.18
C PHE A 346 -12.97 0.17 13.25
N MET A 347 -12.39 0.82 14.26
CA MET A 347 -10.94 0.84 14.44
C MET A 347 -10.38 -0.56 14.68
N GLN A 348 -11.11 -1.40 15.43
CA GLN A 348 -10.75 -2.79 15.63
C GLN A 348 -10.79 -3.57 14.30
N ILE A 349 -11.78 -3.33 13.44
CA ILE A 349 -11.86 -3.92 12.10
C ILE A 349 -10.64 -3.50 11.26
N LEU A 350 -10.25 -2.23 11.28
CA LEU A 350 -9.07 -1.74 10.55
C LEU A 350 -7.78 -2.42 11.02
N VAL A 351 -7.58 -2.52 12.34
CA VAL A 351 -6.42 -3.22 12.93
C VAL A 351 -6.42 -4.69 12.53
N VAL A 352 -7.56 -5.36 12.61
CA VAL A 352 -7.69 -6.76 12.23
C VAL A 352 -7.44 -6.96 10.72
N PHE A 353 -7.88 -6.02 9.88
CA PHE A 353 -7.67 -6.06 8.43
C PHE A 353 -6.20 -5.86 8.05
N SER A 354 -5.43 -5.09 8.83
CA SER A 354 -4.00 -4.87 8.58
C SER A 354 -3.14 -6.09 8.93
N GLN A 355 -3.53 -6.90 9.93
CA GLN A 355 -2.75 -8.03 10.43
C GLN A 355 -2.31 -9.04 9.36
N SER A 356 -1.02 -9.39 9.35
CA SER A 356 -0.43 -10.35 8.41
C SER A 356 -1.01 -11.76 8.54
N GLU A 357 -1.24 -12.21 9.77
CA GLU A 357 -1.74 -13.55 10.12
C GLU A 357 -3.13 -13.86 9.54
N ARG A 358 -3.98 -12.84 9.32
CA ARG A 358 -5.36 -13.01 8.84
C ARG A 358 -5.49 -12.89 7.32
N SER A 359 -4.38 -12.91 6.60
CA SER A 359 -4.40 -12.85 5.13
C SER A 359 -4.81 -14.20 4.54
N ASN A 360 -6.06 -14.30 4.05
CA ASN A 360 -6.56 -15.50 3.39
C ASN A 360 -5.62 -15.93 2.24
N PRO A 361 -5.28 -17.23 2.14
CA PRO A 361 -4.61 -17.74 0.95
C PRO A 361 -5.50 -17.53 -0.27
N VAL A 362 -4.88 -17.31 -1.43
CA VAL A 362 -5.59 -17.41 -2.71
C VAL A 362 -5.96 -18.89 -2.88
N VAL A 363 -7.21 -19.17 -3.29
CA VAL A 363 -7.68 -20.54 -3.57
C VAL A 363 -6.67 -21.19 -4.51
N LYS A 364 -6.08 -22.31 -4.10
CA LYS A 364 -5.19 -23.10 -4.96
C LYS A 364 -6.05 -23.62 -6.10
N GLU A 365 -5.87 -23.09 -7.32
CA GLU A 365 -6.28 -23.85 -8.50
C GLU A 365 -5.51 -25.17 -8.47
N PRO A 366 -6.15 -26.30 -8.80
CA PRO A 366 -5.47 -27.59 -8.84
C PRO A 366 -4.24 -27.49 -9.77
N PRO A 367 -3.15 -28.21 -9.47
CA PRO A 367 -1.96 -28.19 -10.32
C PRO A 367 -2.38 -28.56 -11.74
N ARG A 368 -2.17 -27.62 -12.66
CA ARG A 368 -2.44 -27.85 -14.08
C ARG A 368 -1.44 -28.85 -14.61
N SER A 369 -1.91 -29.75 -15.46
CA SER A 369 -1.03 -30.76 -16.07
C SER A 369 0.04 -30.07 -16.92
N SER A 370 1.23 -30.67 -17.04
CA SER A 370 2.34 -30.15 -17.86
C SER A 370 1.98 -29.96 -19.34
N LEU A 371 0.87 -30.55 -19.79
CA LEU A 371 0.29 -30.35 -21.12
C LEU A 371 -0.45 -29.00 -21.21
N GLU A 372 -1.19 -28.59 -20.19
CA GLU A 372 -1.92 -27.31 -20.18
C GLU A 372 -0.99 -26.09 -20.12
N GLU A 373 0.16 -26.20 -19.44
CA GLU A 373 1.19 -25.15 -19.48
C GLU A 373 1.81 -25.00 -20.87
N LYS A 374 2.02 -26.11 -21.60
CA LYS A 374 2.49 -26.07 -22.99
C LYS A 374 1.46 -25.47 -23.94
N PHE A 375 0.17 -25.77 -23.77
CA PHE A 375 -0.89 -25.20 -24.61
C PHE A 375 -1.11 -23.70 -24.39
N ILE A 376 -0.83 -23.17 -23.19
CA ILE A 376 -0.93 -21.72 -22.93
C ILE A 376 0.28 -20.97 -23.49
N ASN A 377 1.49 -21.55 -23.44
CA ASN A 377 2.65 -20.96 -24.10
C ASN A 377 2.45 -20.85 -25.63
N ILE A 378 1.81 -21.86 -26.25
CA ILE A 378 1.55 -21.84 -27.70
C ILE A 378 0.45 -20.82 -28.07
N ARG A 379 -0.60 -20.64 -27.24
CA ARG A 379 -1.63 -19.63 -27.51
C ARG A 379 -1.22 -18.18 -27.20
N GLY A 380 -0.10 -17.98 -26.49
CA GLY A 380 0.47 -16.66 -26.22
C GLY A 380 1.44 -16.17 -27.29
N GLU A 381 1.79 -17.00 -28.28
CA GLU A 381 2.68 -16.63 -29.39
C GLU A 381 1.92 -16.11 -30.63
N ASP A 382 0.59 -16.29 -30.70
CA ASP A 382 -0.25 -15.89 -31.85
C ASP A 382 -1.29 -14.78 -31.53
N ALA A 383 -1.01 -13.88 -30.57
CA ALA A 383 -1.89 -12.73 -30.26
C ALA A 383 -1.15 -11.41 -30.02
#